data_AF-A0AB35PQV3-F1
#
_entry.id   AF-A0AB35PQV3-F1
#
_cell.length_a   1.000
_cell.length_b   1.000
_cell.length_c   1.000
_cell.angle_alpha   90.00
_cell.angle_beta   90.00
_cell.angle_gamma   90.00
#
_symmetry.space_group_name_H-M   'P 1'
#
loop_
_entity.id
_entity.type
_entity.pdbx_description
1 polymer ?
#
loop_
_entity_poly.entity_id
_entity_poly.type
_entity_poly.pdbx_seq_one_letter_code
_entity_poly.pdbx_strand_id
1 'polypeptide(L)'
;MIFYGFVKIKTTTEPKRLKLKRSTTISNPEIKNKGHEPPDGLPRYRLLTGKDDAKFCHRVSEALALGYQLYGSPAATFNGQAVIVAQAIIWPEIQQNQAS
;
A
#
# COMPACT_ATOMS: atom_id res chain seq x y z
N MET A 1 50.72 -34.77 -6.64
CA MET A 1 49.57 -34.15 -5.96
C MET A 1 48.44 -35.16 -5.84
N ILE A 2 47.82 -35.21 -4.68
CA ILE A 2 46.89 -36.25 -4.21
C ILE A 2 45.52 -36.11 -4.91
N PHE A 3 44.98 -37.23 -5.41
CA PHE A 3 43.59 -37.37 -5.83
C PHE A 3 42.69 -37.40 -4.59
N TYR A 4 41.77 -36.44 -4.46
CA TYR A 4 40.61 -36.56 -3.58
C TYR A 4 39.37 -36.79 -4.44
N GLY A 5 38.87 -38.02 -4.41
CA GLY A 5 37.56 -38.39 -4.93
C GLY A 5 36.45 -37.92 -4.00
N PHE A 6 35.33 -37.49 -4.57
CA PHE A 6 34.07 -37.36 -3.85
C PHE A 6 33.03 -38.25 -4.51
N VAL A 7 32.57 -39.22 -3.72
CA VAL A 7 31.64 -40.29 -4.07
C VAL A 7 30.24 -39.73 -4.33
N LYS A 8 29.61 -40.32 -5.35
CA LYS A 8 28.23 -40.14 -5.78
C LYS A 8 27.27 -40.80 -4.77
N ILE A 9 26.24 -40.08 -4.32
CA ILE A 9 25.03 -40.72 -3.77
C ILE A 9 23.81 -39.99 -4.31
N LYS A 10 23.12 -40.66 -5.25
CA LYS A 10 21.76 -40.37 -5.65
C LYS A 10 20.84 -41.03 -4.62
N THR A 11 19.97 -40.27 -3.98
CA THR A 11 18.77 -40.84 -3.33
C THR A 11 17.60 -39.89 -3.51
N THR A 12 16.80 -40.16 -4.55
CA THR A 12 15.41 -39.75 -4.62
C THR A 12 14.66 -40.46 -3.49
N THR A 13 13.93 -39.73 -2.66
CA THR A 13 12.99 -40.30 -1.69
C THR A 13 11.85 -39.33 -1.51
N GLU A 14 10.80 -39.55 -2.31
CA GLU A 14 9.42 -39.12 -2.05
C GLU A 14 8.89 -39.83 -0.78
N PRO A 15 8.35 -39.10 0.20
CA PRO A 15 7.49 -39.70 1.21
C PRO A 15 6.02 -39.31 1.01
N LYS A 16 5.27 -40.28 0.47
CA LYS A 16 3.91 -40.70 0.81
C LYS A 16 2.91 -39.62 1.27
N ARG A 17 2.02 -39.31 0.32
CA ARG A 17 0.59 -38.94 0.49
C ARG A 17 -0.08 -39.58 1.72
N LEU A 18 -0.23 -38.83 2.81
CA LEU A 18 -1.23 -39.09 3.85
C LEU A 18 -2.37 -38.06 3.73
N LYS A 19 -3.56 -38.54 3.35
CA LYS A 19 -4.82 -37.79 3.49
C LYS A 19 -5.48 -38.16 4.81
N LEU A 20 -5.71 -37.20 5.71
CA LEU A 20 -6.76 -37.11 6.77
C LEU A 20 -6.28 -36.04 7.79
N LYS A 21 -7.03 -35.07 8.31
CA LYS A 21 -8.47 -34.79 8.45
C LYS A 21 -8.68 -33.27 8.44
N ARG A 22 -9.82 -32.83 7.91
CA ARG A 22 -10.43 -31.52 8.22
C ARG A 22 -10.91 -31.51 9.68
N SER A 23 -11.24 -30.33 10.22
CA SER A 23 -11.73 -29.98 11.57
C SER A 23 -10.61 -29.52 12.53
N THR A 24 -10.62 -28.37 13.21
CA THR A 24 -11.66 -27.32 13.41
C THR A 24 -10.96 -26.05 13.92
N THR A 25 -11.35 -24.89 13.39
CA THR A 25 -11.38 -23.53 13.99
C THR A 25 -10.34 -23.12 15.05
N ILE A 26 -9.36 -22.29 14.65
CA ILE A 26 -9.24 -20.89 15.14
C ILE A 26 -8.82 -20.04 13.94
N SER A 27 -9.76 -19.73 13.05
CA SER A 27 -9.62 -18.51 12.26
C SER A 27 -9.84 -17.36 13.23
N ASN A 28 -8.78 -16.66 13.65
CA ASN A 28 -8.96 -15.32 14.19
C ASN A 28 -9.11 -14.38 12.98
N PRO A 29 -10.32 -13.90 12.63
CA PRO A 29 -10.48 -13.00 11.50
C PRO A 29 -9.99 -11.57 11.79
N GLU A 30 -9.47 -11.29 13.00
CA GLU A 30 -9.19 -9.93 13.46
C GLU A 30 -7.77 -9.40 13.22
N ILE A 31 -6.85 -10.21 12.66
CA ILE A 31 -5.61 -9.69 12.06
C ILE A 31 -5.88 -9.37 10.59
N LYS A 32 -6.88 -8.53 10.31
CA LYS A 32 -7.14 -7.99 8.97
C LYS A 32 -6.74 -6.51 8.97
N ASN A 33 -5.58 -6.22 8.40
CA ASN A 33 -5.29 -4.97 7.71
C ASN A 33 -5.39 -3.64 8.49
N LYS A 34 -4.98 -3.58 9.77
CA LYS A 34 -4.89 -2.29 10.51
C LYS A 34 -3.78 -1.32 10.06
N GLY A 35 -3.08 -1.60 8.95
CA GLY A 35 -1.96 -0.78 8.47
C GLY A 35 -2.22 -0.03 7.15
N HIS A 36 -3.43 -0.14 6.59
CA HIS A 36 -3.70 0.28 5.20
C HIS A 36 -4.83 1.31 5.07
N GLU A 37 -5.39 1.73 6.19
CA GLU A 37 -6.51 2.67 6.21
C GLU A 37 -6.00 4.04 6.65
N PRO A 38 -6.44 5.12 5.99
CA PRO A 38 -6.13 6.46 6.45
C PRO A 38 -6.63 6.64 7.89
N PRO A 39 -5.93 7.45 8.70
CA PRO A 39 -6.32 7.70 10.09
C PRO A 39 -7.74 8.27 10.16
N ASP A 40 -8.41 8.04 11.29
CA ASP A 40 -9.73 8.58 11.61
C ASP A 40 -10.87 8.20 10.62
N GLY A 41 -10.68 7.14 9.84
CA GLY A 41 -11.67 6.72 8.85
C GLY A 41 -11.86 7.73 7.71
N LEU A 42 -10.83 8.55 7.45
CA LEU A 42 -10.85 9.51 6.36
C LEU A 42 -10.98 8.81 5.00
N PRO A 43 -11.51 9.48 3.96
CA PRO A 43 -11.58 8.87 2.64
C PRO A 43 -10.17 8.70 2.04
N ARG A 44 -9.95 7.58 1.35
CA ARG A 44 -8.68 7.26 0.67
C ARG A 44 -8.37 8.25 -0.46
N TYR A 45 -9.39 8.79 -1.12
CA TYR A 45 -9.24 9.82 -2.14
C TYR A 45 -9.90 11.11 -1.66
N ARG A 46 -9.21 12.23 -1.80
CA ARG A 46 -9.76 13.56 -1.51
C ARG A 46 -9.35 14.54 -2.60
N LEU A 47 -10.29 15.33 -3.07
CA LEU A 47 -10.02 16.48 -3.91
C LEU A 47 -10.09 17.75 -3.05
N LEU A 48 -8.95 18.38 -2.81
CA LEU A 48 -8.89 19.64 -2.09
C LEU A 48 -9.04 20.78 -3.10
N THR A 49 -10.00 21.67 -2.87
CA THR A 49 -10.22 22.86 -3.71
C THR A 49 -10.24 24.12 -2.85
N GLY A 50 -9.82 25.25 -3.42
CA GLY A 50 -9.82 26.53 -2.73
C GLY A 50 -9.14 27.63 -3.54
N LYS A 51 -9.03 28.81 -2.97
CA LYS A 51 -8.21 29.88 -3.54
C LYS A 51 -6.73 29.50 -3.45
N ASP A 52 -5.93 30.00 -4.38
CA ASP A 52 -4.46 29.89 -4.32
C ASP A 52 -3.92 30.81 -3.21
N ASP A 53 -4.06 30.39 -1.97
CA ASP A 53 -3.63 31.11 -0.77
C ASP A 53 -2.89 30.21 0.22
N ALA A 54 -2.27 30.81 1.24
CA ALA A 54 -1.54 30.08 2.27
C ALA A 54 -2.43 29.05 2.99
N LYS A 55 -3.74 29.30 3.13
CA LYS A 55 -4.67 28.34 3.77
C LYS A 55 -4.81 27.08 2.92
N PHE A 56 -4.86 27.20 1.60
CA PHE A 56 -4.84 26.04 0.72
C PHE A 56 -3.54 25.26 0.86
N CYS A 57 -2.39 25.94 0.83
CA CYS A 57 -1.09 25.30 1.01
C CYS A 57 -1.03 24.51 2.33
N HIS A 58 -1.46 25.12 3.45
CA HIS A 58 -1.47 24.45 4.75
C HIS A 58 -2.33 23.18 4.76
N ARG A 59 -3.54 23.19 4.18
CA ARG A 59 -4.40 21.99 4.13
C ARG A 59 -3.78 20.86 3.32
N VAL A 60 -3.11 21.18 2.21
CA VAL A 60 -2.38 20.18 1.42
C VAL A 60 -1.21 19.63 2.22
N SER A 61 -0.43 20.49 2.88
CA SER A 61 0.68 20.07 3.74
C SER A 61 0.23 19.20 4.91
N GLU A 62 -0.89 19.51 5.56
CA GLU A 62 -1.47 18.68 6.62
C GLU A 62 -1.84 17.29 6.11
N ALA A 63 -2.46 17.21 4.94
CA ALA A 63 -2.78 15.92 4.34
C ALA A 63 -1.52 15.10 4.01
N LEU A 64 -0.47 15.75 3.50
CA LEU A 64 0.82 15.11 3.27
C LEU A 64 1.45 14.62 4.58
N ALA A 65 1.36 15.40 5.65
CA ALA A 65 1.85 15.02 6.98
C ALA A 65 1.09 13.80 7.55
N LEU A 66 -0.19 13.65 7.21
CA LEU A 66 -0.99 12.46 7.57
C LEU A 66 -0.56 11.20 6.80
N GLY A 67 0.21 11.32 5.72
CA GLY A 67 0.64 10.20 4.88
C GLY A 67 -0.10 10.07 3.55
N TYR A 68 -0.94 11.04 3.18
CA TYR A 68 -1.46 11.11 1.81
C TYR A 68 -0.35 11.46 0.82
N GLN A 69 -0.55 11.08 -0.43
CA GLN A 69 0.30 11.40 -1.57
C GLN A 69 -0.45 12.28 -2.57
N LEU A 70 0.27 13.17 -3.25
CA LEU A 70 -0.31 13.96 -4.33
C LEU A 70 -0.65 13.06 -5.52
N TYR A 71 -1.86 13.21 -6.06
CA TYR A 71 -2.28 12.52 -7.26
C TYR A 71 -2.26 13.47 -8.45
N GLY A 72 -1.31 13.26 -9.36
CA GLY A 72 -1.15 14.06 -10.58
C GLY A 72 -0.80 15.52 -10.31
N SER A 73 -0.93 16.33 -11.37
CA SER A 73 -0.66 17.77 -11.31
C SER A 73 -1.84 18.56 -10.75
N PRO A 74 -1.60 19.66 -10.02
CA PRO A 74 -2.67 20.56 -9.60
C PRO A 74 -3.37 21.17 -10.81
N ALA A 75 -4.68 21.36 -10.70
CA ALA A 75 -5.47 22.13 -11.65
C ALA A 75 -5.71 23.53 -11.07
N ALA A 76 -5.51 24.57 -11.87
CA ALA A 76 -5.77 25.96 -11.49
C ALA A 76 -6.65 26.63 -12.53
N THR A 77 -7.65 27.39 -12.10
CA THR A 77 -8.55 28.15 -12.98
C THR A 77 -8.86 29.52 -12.39
N PHE A 78 -8.98 30.54 -13.22
CA PHE A 78 -9.32 31.89 -12.78
C PHE A 78 -10.82 32.13 -12.93
N ASN A 79 -11.50 32.49 -11.84
CA ASN A 79 -12.95 32.70 -11.84
C ASN A 79 -13.37 34.17 -12.08
N GLY A 80 -12.45 35.03 -12.51
CA GLY A 80 -12.68 36.48 -12.66
C GLY A 80 -12.38 37.30 -11.41
N GLN A 81 -12.19 36.67 -10.24
CA GLN A 81 -11.87 37.35 -8.98
C GLN A 81 -10.60 36.80 -8.32
N ALA A 82 -10.43 35.48 -8.34
CA ALA A 82 -9.29 34.80 -7.74
C ALA A 82 -8.93 33.54 -8.54
N VAL A 83 -7.69 33.09 -8.39
CA VAL A 83 -7.27 31.77 -8.87
C VAL A 83 -7.80 30.72 -7.91
N ILE A 84 -8.57 29.78 -8.46
CA ILE A 84 -9.08 28.61 -7.77
C ILE A 84 -8.20 27.42 -8.16
N VAL A 85 -7.59 26.79 -7.16
CA VAL A 85 -6.75 25.61 -7.30
C VAL A 85 -7.47 24.38 -6.79
N ALA A 86 -7.19 23.26 -7.43
CA ALA A 86 -7.64 21.93 -7.07
C ALA A 86 -6.45 20.97 -7.08
N GLN A 87 -6.25 20.25 -5.99
CA GLN A 87 -5.24 19.22 -5.87
C GLN A 87 -5.89 17.95 -5.35
N ALA A 88 -5.73 16.86 -6.10
CA ALA A 88 -6.13 15.54 -5.65
C ALA A 88 -5.03 14.93 -4.76
N ILE A 89 -5.46 14.28 -3.69
CA ILE A 89 -4.60 13.52 -2.78
C ILE A 89 -5.17 12.11 -2.61
N ILE A 90 -4.28 11.13 -2.55
CA ILE A 90 -4.62 9.71 -2.39
C ILE A 90 -3.88 9.13 -1.20
N TRP A 91 -4.53 8.23 -0.49
CA TRP A 91 -3.87 7.38 0.46
C TRP A 91 -3.09 6.32 -0.32
N PRO A 92 -1.77 6.18 -0.08
CA PRO A 92 -1.00 5.17 -0.76
C PRO A 92 -1.53 3.80 -0.37
N GLU A 93 -2.14 3.11 -1.33
CA GLU A 93 -2.41 1.71 -1.15
C GLU A 93 -1.08 0.97 -1.32
N ILE A 94 -0.60 0.30 -0.26
CA ILE A 94 0.55 -0.58 -0.38
C ILE A 94 0.14 -1.64 -1.38
N GLN A 95 0.67 -1.54 -2.60
CA GLN A 95 0.55 -2.54 -3.64
C GLN A 95 1.31 -3.79 -3.16
N GLN A 96 0.70 -4.54 -2.24
CA GLN A 96 1.10 -5.90 -1.95
C GLN A 96 0.93 -6.66 -3.26
N ASN A 97 2.00 -7.31 -3.70
CA ASN A 97 2.16 -8.08 -4.93
C ASN A 97 2.77 -7.28 -6.09
N GLN A 98 4.10 -7.34 -6.18
CA GLN A 98 4.79 -7.91 -7.34
C GLN A 98 6.29 -8.07 -7.03
N ALA A 99 6.61 -9.13 -6.30
CA ALA A 99 7.90 -9.80 -6.45
C ALA A 99 7.61 -11.10 -7.20
N SER A 100 8.05 -11.18 -8.45
CA SER A 100 8.06 -12.42 -9.24
C SER A 100 9.45 -12.63 -9.80
#